data_AF-A0A136L9G1-F1
#
_entry.id   AF-A0A136L9G1-F1
#
_cell.length_a   1.000
_cell.length_b   1.000
_cell.length_c   1.000
_cell.angle_alpha   90.00
_cell.angle_beta   90.00
_cell.angle_gamma   90.00
#
_symmetry.space_group_name_H-M   'P 1'
#
loop_
_entity.id
_entity.type
_entity.pdbx_description
1 polymer ?
#
loop_
_entity_poly.entity_id
_entity_poly.type
_entity_poly.pdbx_seq_one_letter_code
_entity_poly.pdbx_strand_id
1 'polypeptide(L)'
;MDLAAGLQQLLIDPLAPAFMQRALLGVIVIGIVCGVVGAYVVTRGMAFLGDAMAHTVLPGVAIAYLAAGAGREWVFIGGLVAGLLSAVGIGFLTRGGR
;
A
#
# COMPACT_ATOMS: atom_id res chain seq x y z
N MET A 1 40.31 -17.67 3.67
CA MET A 1 40.22 -16.35 3.05
C MET A 1 39.64 -16.65 1.67
N ASP A 2 38.35 -16.64 1.37
CA ASP A 2 37.35 -15.62 1.72
C ASP A 2 35.91 -16.12 1.45
N LEU A 3 35.58 -17.40 1.69
CA LEU A 3 34.19 -17.87 1.50
C LEU A 3 33.22 -17.19 2.48
N ALA A 4 33.66 -17.05 3.74
CA ALA A 4 32.90 -16.34 4.77
C ALA A 4 32.77 -14.84 4.43
N ALA A 5 33.82 -14.21 3.90
CA ALA A 5 33.79 -12.81 3.47
C ALA A 5 32.92 -12.62 2.21
N GLY A 6 33.00 -13.55 1.24
CA GLY A 6 32.15 -13.55 0.05
C GLY A 6 30.66 -13.74 0.36
N LEU A 7 30.32 -14.59 1.34
CA LEU A 7 28.94 -14.72 1.83
C LEU A 7 28.49 -13.43 2.53
N GLN A 8 29.36 -12.82 3.32
CA GLN A 8 29.08 -11.55 4.00
C GLN A 8 28.83 -10.41 2.99
N GLN A 9 29.60 -10.34 1.91
CA GLN A 9 29.37 -9.39 0.80
C GLN A 9 28.08 -9.66 0.04
N LEU A 10 27.67 -10.92 -0.12
CA LEU A 10 26.41 -11.24 -0.80
C LEU A 10 25.16 -10.93 0.05
N LEU A 11 25.25 -11.09 1.39
CA LEU A 11 24.11 -10.93 2.30
C LEU A 11 24.01 -9.54 2.95
N ILE A 12 25.14 -8.92 3.32
CA ILE A 12 25.16 -7.71 4.16
C ILE A 12 25.29 -6.43 3.33
N ASP A 13 26.14 -6.40 2.29
CA ASP A 13 26.29 -5.21 1.44
C ASP A 13 24.98 -4.74 0.77
N PRO A 14 24.09 -5.61 0.25
CA PRO A 14 22.83 -5.12 -0.32
C PRO A 14 21.86 -4.57 0.74
N LEU A 15 22.03 -4.92 2.02
CA LEU A 15 21.23 -4.40 3.14
C LEU A 15 21.81 -3.14 3.78
N ALA A 16 23.07 -2.83 3.52
CA ALA A 16 23.77 -1.68 4.06
C ALA A 16 23.16 -0.30 3.68
N PRO A 17 22.67 -0.05 2.45
CA PRO A 17 22.21 1.29 2.10
C PRO A 17 20.92 1.68 2.85
N ALA A 18 20.87 2.93 3.34
CA ALA A 18 19.78 3.43 4.19
C ALA A 18 18.39 3.37 3.52
N PHE A 19 18.30 3.42 2.19
CA PHE A 19 17.02 3.25 1.49
C PHE A 19 16.49 1.82 1.61
N MET A 20 17.37 0.80 1.64
CA MET A 20 16.99 -0.60 1.77
C MET A 20 16.41 -0.86 3.16
N GLN A 21 17.04 -0.30 4.20
CA GLN A 21 16.52 -0.39 5.57
C GLN A 21 15.15 0.28 5.71
N ARG A 22 14.97 1.46 5.11
CA ARG A 22 13.67 2.15 5.06
C ARG A 22 12.62 1.35 4.30
N ALA A 23 12.99 0.74 3.17
CA ALA A 23 12.10 -0.10 2.38
C ALA A 23 11.69 -1.38 3.15
N LEU A 24 12.63 -2.03 3.84
CA LEU A 24 12.37 -3.20 4.69
C LEU A 24 11.38 -2.88 5.80
N LEU A 25 11.60 -1.78 6.53
CA LEU A 25 10.65 -1.31 7.54
C LEU A 25 9.27 -1.03 6.93
N GLY A 26 9.25 -0.37 5.77
CA GLY A 26 8.01 -0.11 5.02
C GLY A 26 7.25 -1.39 4.65
N VAL A 27 7.93 -2.38 4.09
CA VAL A 27 7.31 -3.66 3.68
C VAL A 27 6.81 -4.45 4.88
N ILE A 28 7.53 -4.45 6.01
CA ILE A 28 7.05 -5.11 7.24
C ILE A 28 5.73 -4.48 7.70
N VAL A 29 5.67 -3.15 7.77
CA VAL A 29 4.45 -2.43 8.17
C VAL A 29 3.31 -2.70 7.18
N ILE A 30 3.58 -2.59 5.88
CA ILE A 30 2.60 -2.87 4.83
C ILE A 30 2.11 -4.32 4.91
N GLY A 31 2.99 -5.29 5.16
CA GLY A 31 2.66 -6.71 5.28
C GLY A 31 1.71 -6.99 6.46
N ILE A 32 1.99 -6.41 7.63
CA ILE A 32 1.12 -6.54 8.81
C ILE A 32 -0.27 -5.96 8.50
N VAL A 33 -0.32 -4.74 7.96
CA VAL A 33 -1.59 -4.07 7.65
C VAL A 33 -2.38 -4.84 6.59
N CYS A 34 -1.72 -5.26 5.50
CA CYS A 34 -2.37 -5.99 4.40
C CYS A 34 -2.86 -7.38 4.86
N GLY A 35 -2.12 -8.08 5.72
CA GLY A 35 -2.55 -9.35 6.30
C GLY A 35 -3.81 -9.22 7.16
N VAL A 36 -3.85 -8.22 8.04
CA VAL A 36 -5.02 -7.96 8.92
C VAL A 36 -6.23 -7.53 8.09
N VAL A 37 -6.06 -6.56 7.19
CA VAL A 37 -7.15 -6.05 6.34
C VAL A 37 -7.64 -7.13 5.38
N GLY A 38 -6.73 -7.90 4.77
CA GLY A 38 -7.08 -9.01 3.88
C GLY A 38 -7.92 -10.08 4.59
N ALA A 39 -7.50 -10.54 5.76
CA ALA A 39 -8.25 -11.50 6.57
C ALA A 39 -9.65 -10.97 6.95
N TYR A 40 -9.75 -9.68 7.30
CA TYR A 40 -11.02 -9.02 7.57
C TYR A 40 -11.94 -8.97 6.33
N VAL A 41 -11.41 -8.61 5.18
CA VAL A 41 -12.18 -8.52 3.92
C VAL A 41 -12.71 -9.89 3.48
N VAL A 42 -11.88 -10.93 3.60
CA VAL A 42 -12.25 -12.32 3.27
C VAL A 42 -13.37 -12.82 4.18
N THR A 43 -13.25 -12.65 5.50
CA THR A 43 -14.28 -13.11 6.46
C THR A 43 -15.61 -12.36 6.33
N ARG A 44 -15.60 -11.15 5.78
CA ARG A 44 -16.81 -10.33 5.55
C ARG A 44 -17.40 -10.49 4.15
N GLY A 45 -16.82 -11.35 3.30
CA GLY A 45 -17.32 -11.60 1.95
C GLY A 45 -17.22 -10.40 1.01
N MET A 46 -16.37 -9.41 1.32
CA MET A 46 -16.20 -8.20 0.52
C MET A 46 -15.21 -8.42 -0.63
N ALA A 47 -15.44 -9.44 -1.46
CA ALA A 47 -14.51 -9.88 -2.51
C ALA A 47 -14.17 -8.77 -3.54
N PHE A 48 -15.07 -7.80 -3.73
CA PHE A 48 -14.90 -6.70 -4.70
C PHE A 48 -14.22 -5.46 -4.14
N LEU A 49 -13.88 -5.41 -2.84
CA LEU A 49 -13.27 -4.23 -2.24
C LEU A 49 -11.96 -3.86 -2.93
N GLY A 50 -11.10 -4.85 -3.19
CA GLY A 50 -9.80 -4.62 -3.82
C GLY A 50 -9.89 -4.12 -5.26
N ASP A 51 -10.80 -4.70 -6.05
CA ASP A 51 -11.01 -4.32 -7.45
C ASP A 51 -11.58 -2.89 -7.56
N ALA A 52 -12.57 -2.56 -6.74
CA ALA A 52 -13.15 -1.22 -6.70
C ALA A 52 -12.11 -0.17 -6.25
N MET A 53 -11.30 -0.47 -5.23
CA MET A 53 -10.23 0.41 -4.76
C MET A 53 -9.19 0.68 -5.85
N ALA A 54 -8.82 -0.32 -6.66
CA ALA A 54 -7.86 -0.12 -7.75
C ALA A 54 -8.39 0.86 -8.81
N HIS A 55 -9.69 0.76 -9.14
CA HIS A 55 -10.35 1.62 -10.13
C HIS A 55 -10.61 3.05 -9.64
N THR A 56 -10.61 3.29 -8.33
CA THR A 56 -10.84 4.63 -7.77
C THR A 56 -9.56 5.33 -7.33
N VAL A 57 -8.57 4.60 -6.82
CA VAL A 57 -7.31 5.18 -6.33
C VAL A 57 -6.45 5.70 -7.47
N LEU A 58 -6.31 4.95 -8.58
CA LEU A 58 -5.55 5.40 -9.77
C LEU A 58 -6.04 6.75 -10.31
N PRO A 59 -7.33 6.93 -10.64
CA PRO A 59 -7.83 8.22 -11.11
C PRO A 59 -7.78 9.29 -10.02
N GLY A 60 -7.96 8.94 -8.73
CA GLY A 60 -7.80 9.88 -7.63
C GLY A 60 -6.40 10.48 -7.53
N VAL A 61 -5.37 9.64 -7.70
CA VAL A 61 -3.97 10.08 -7.80
C VAL A 61 -3.75 10.93 -9.06
N ALA A 62 -4.30 10.53 -10.20
CA ALA A 62 -4.17 11.28 -11.44
C ALA A 62 -4.78 12.68 -11.34
N ILE A 63 -5.98 12.81 -10.76
CA ILE A 63 -6.64 14.10 -10.53
C ILE A 63 -5.79 14.97 -9.59
N ALA A 64 -5.27 14.40 -8.51
CA ALA A 64 -4.43 15.15 -7.57
C ALA A 64 -3.12 15.63 -8.20
N TYR A 65 -2.50 14.80 -9.05
CA TYR A 65 -1.33 15.18 -9.82
C TYR A 65 -1.61 16.35 -10.78
N LEU A 66 -2.75 16.33 -11.47
CA LEU A 66 -3.14 17.41 -12.39
C LEU A 66 -3.49 18.71 -11.66
N ALA A 67 -4.14 18.63 -10.50
CA ALA A 67 -4.61 19.79 -9.76
C ALA A 67 -3.51 20.53 -8.99
N ALA A 68 -2.56 19.81 -8.40
CA ALA A 68 -1.55 20.37 -7.49
C ALA A 68 -0.09 20.08 -7.92
N GLY A 69 0.09 19.46 -9.09
CA GLY A 69 1.41 19.14 -9.64
C GLY A 69 2.04 17.87 -9.07
N ALA A 70 3.32 17.65 -9.41
CA ALA A 70 4.07 16.44 -9.06
C ALA A 70 4.52 16.34 -7.59
N GLY A 71 3.97 17.16 -6.70
CA GLY A 71 4.31 17.12 -5.28
C GLY A 71 3.92 15.79 -4.66
N ARG A 72 4.89 15.09 -4.03
CA ARG A 72 4.68 13.78 -3.39
C ARG A 72 3.54 13.80 -2.37
N GLU A 73 3.38 14.93 -1.68
CA GLU A 73 2.33 15.18 -0.70
C GLU A 73 0.92 15.20 -1.32
N TRP A 74 0.73 15.90 -2.43
CA TRP A 74 -0.55 16.02 -3.10
C TRP A 74 -1.02 14.71 -3.72
N VAL A 75 -0.10 13.99 -4.35
CA VAL A 75 -0.34 12.66 -4.90
C VAL A 75 -0.75 11.66 -3.81
N PHE A 76 -0.06 11.69 -2.67
CA PHE A 76 -0.39 10.83 -1.52
C PHE A 76 -1.79 11.15 -0.97
N ILE A 77 -2.11 12.43 -0.77
CA ILE A 77 -3.43 12.86 -0.29
C ILE A 77 -4.52 12.46 -1.28
N GLY A 78 -4.31 12.64 -2.59
CA GLY A 78 -5.26 12.23 -3.63
C GLY A 78 -5.60 10.75 -3.59
N GLY A 79 -4.58 9.90 -3.52
CA GLY A 79 -4.77 8.45 -3.39
C GLY A 79 -5.46 8.07 -2.07
N LEU A 80 -5.08 8.70 -0.97
CA LEU A 80 -5.65 8.45 0.35
C LEU A 80 -7.13 8.84 0.42
N VAL A 81 -7.50 10.00 -0.10
CA VAL A 81 -8.89 10.47 -0.14
C VAL A 81 -9.74 9.55 -1.04
N ALA A 82 -9.26 9.22 -2.24
CA ALA A 82 -10.00 8.34 -3.15
C ALA A 82 -10.19 6.93 -2.57
N GLY A 83 -9.15 6.36 -1.94
CA GLY A 83 -9.24 5.08 -1.24
C GLY A 83 -10.21 5.12 -0.06
N LEU A 84 -10.15 6.17 0.77
CA LEU A 84 -11.03 6.31 1.93
C LEU A 84 -12.50 6.47 1.51
N LEU A 85 -12.79 7.29 0.51
CA LEU A 85 -14.14 7.45 -0.04
C LEU A 85 -14.70 6.12 -0.56
N SER A 86 -13.85 5.32 -1.23
CA SER A 86 -14.24 4.02 -1.75
C SER A 86 -14.52 3.01 -0.63
N ALA A 87 -13.62 2.91 0.35
CA ALA A 87 -13.79 2.02 1.49
C ALA A 87 -15.05 2.36 2.31
N VAL A 88 -15.30 3.65 2.55
CA VAL A 88 -16.50 4.12 3.24
C VAL A 88 -17.75 3.83 2.41
N GLY A 89 -17.74 4.17 1.12
CA GLY A 89 -18.86 3.91 0.22
C GLY A 89 -19.24 2.44 0.18
N ILE A 90 -18.27 1.55 -0.06
CA ILE A 90 -18.50 0.11 -0.10
C ILE A 90 -19.01 -0.40 1.25
N GLY A 91 -18.45 0.08 2.37
CA GLY A 91 -18.88 -0.28 3.72
C GLY A 91 -20.30 0.18 4.07
N PHE A 92 -20.75 1.33 3.55
CA PHE A 92 -22.14 1.77 3.69
C PHE A 92 -23.09 0.90 2.85
N LEU A 93 -22.75 0.60 1.60
CA LEU A 93 -23.57 -0.28 0.75
C LEU A 93 -23.69 -1.70 1.31
N THR A 94 -22.60 -2.29 1.80
CA THR A 94 -22.63 -3.63 2.40
C THR A 94 -23.34 -3.67 3.75
N ARG A 95 -23.46 -2.54 4.46
CA ARG A 95 -24.27 -2.43 5.68
C ARG A 95 -25.76 -2.34 5.39
N GLY A 96 -26.17 -1.69 4.30
CA GLY A 96 -27.58 -1.54 3.93
C GLY A 96 -28.18 -2.74 3.18
N GLY A 97 -27.36 -3.65 2.67
CA GLY A 97 -27.78 -4.87 1.97
C GLY A 97 -27.98 -6.10 2.87
N ARG A 98 -27.98 -5.92 4.19
CA ARG A 98 -28.37 -6.94 5.18
C ARG A 98 -29.76 -6.61 5.71
#